data_AF-A0A959DHW4-F1
#
_entry.id   AF-A0A959DHW4-F1
#
_cell.length_a   1.000
_cell.length_b   1.000
_cell.length_c   1.000
_cell.angle_alpha   90.00
_cell.angle_beta   90.00
_cell.angle_gamma   90.00
#
_symmetry.space_group_name_H-M   'P 1'
#
loop_
_entity.id
_entity.type
_entity.pdbx_description
1 polymer ?
#
loop_
_entity_poly.entity_id
_entity_poly.type
_entity_poly.pdbx_seq_one_letter_code
_entity_poly.pdbx_strand_id
1 'polypeptide(L)'
;ALIGQNNVATVLKKKSPNKQAVKALQQALYELGFGKEISWEKYGADGDYGGATTAAVKAFAKKNGITTNGETVSEELAKAIVLRHEMVEGLRALQNALDEGNVESVMAQGSSHRSAVVALQHLLNALGFGAELQWEKFGADGDYGGATTAAVAALAKRESLASDGAKVSADLAKKILEKYTPYLGGEWKKAEAIPEEAEAAGRRRGQSEYEKLFPHSTRDTLAIQDELGQKYHFEPLAHEVPGDAFKLEFLQVTKKDGDASYYFPEGHRNNSPKDKIVLHFTAGQISGDFWALTRKDKEVSTAFLIGRDGAVYKMFDSVKAWAFHLGPDSKGGNVSMSSSSVGIEISNWGPLKEDGAGNLVTWDHGSWFCTLDQTDAYVKLSKPFRGARYFARITPHQYESVIILLRYLVKTLSIEPNFLPKGKRQDTFASDAEAKAFKGICCHTNFRASGKWDLPEEAFDWDKVIEGVTGSFSPALPQGPRTRSIFSVPRVVSEEEVMEQLQGLDYGDQDSEKYGEDGLEVDI
;
A
#
# COMPACT_ATOMS: atom_id res chain seq x y z
N ALA A 1 -1.28 -9.78 -6.99
CA ALA A 1 -0.29 -10.70 -6.37
C ALA A 1 -0.23 -12.08 -7.05
N LEU A 2 -1.34 -12.83 -7.09
CA LEU A 2 -1.34 -14.22 -7.57
C LEU A 2 -0.93 -14.40 -9.05
N ILE A 3 -1.28 -13.43 -9.90
CA ILE A 3 -0.96 -13.43 -11.33
C ILE A 3 0.56 -13.52 -11.55
N GLY A 4 1.37 -12.81 -10.75
CA GLY A 4 2.82 -12.74 -10.99
C GLY A 4 3.63 -13.83 -10.36
N GLN A 5 2.99 -14.58 -9.49
CA GLN A 5 3.53 -15.79 -8.90
C GLN A 5 3.10 -17.04 -9.69
N ASN A 6 2.35 -16.84 -10.79
CA ASN A 6 1.73 -17.89 -11.59
C ASN A 6 1.02 -18.95 -10.74
N ASN A 7 0.34 -18.51 -9.67
CA ASN A 7 -0.30 -19.38 -8.68
C ASN A 7 -1.81 -19.11 -8.55
N VAL A 8 -2.39 -18.32 -9.47
CA VAL A 8 -3.83 -18.01 -9.49
C VAL A 8 -4.65 -19.29 -9.45
N ALA A 9 -4.41 -20.22 -10.38
CA ALA A 9 -5.19 -21.44 -10.50
C ALA A 9 -5.00 -22.41 -9.33
N THR A 10 -3.87 -22.33 -8.63
CA THR A 10 -3.60 -23.20 -7.47
C THR A 10 -4.20 -22.65 -6.19
N VAL A 11 -4.39 -21.32 -6.09
CA VAL A 11 -4.91 -20.61 -4.93
C VAL A 11 -6.40 -20.29 -5.04
N LEU A 12 -6.88 -19.80 -6.18
CA LEU A 12 -8.27 -19.43 -6.42
C LEU A 12 -9.01 -20.58 -7.09
N LYS A 13 -9.34 -21.58 -6.28
CA LYS A 13 -10.08 -22.76 -6.70
C LYS A 13 -11.07 -23.21 -5.63
N LYS A 14 -12.05 -24.01 -6.05
CA LYS A 14 -13.04 -24.63 -5.18
C LYS A 14 -12.35 -25.41 -4.06
N LYS A 15 -12.87 -25.26 -2.83
CA LYS A 15 -12.26 -25.81 -1.60
C LYS A 15 -10.84 -25.30 -1.30
N SER A 16 -10.46 -24.13 -1.81
CA SER A 16 -9.17 -23.53 -1.45
C SER A 16 -9.03 -23.33 0.06
N PRO A 17 -7.88 -23.68 0.66
CA PRO A 17 -7.61 -23.37 2.06
C PRO A 17 -7.29 -21.88 2.26
N ASN A 18 -7.02 -21.12 1.19
CA ASN A 18 -6.64 -19.72 1.26
C ASN A 18 -7.86 -18.80 1.31
N LYS A 19 -8.51 -18.76 2.48
CA LYS A 19 -9.73 -17.97 2.69
C LYS A 19 -9.58 -16.49 2.35
N GLN A 20 -8.41 -15.91 2.61
CA GLN A 20 -8.17 -14.48 2.35
C GLN A 20 -8.19 -14.18 0.85
N ALA A 21 -7.52 -15.00 0.04
CA ALA A 21 -7.53 -14.83 -1.41
C ALA A 21 -8.93 -15.03 -1.99
N VAL A 22 -9.69 -15.99 -1.45
CA VAL A 22 -11.08 -16.23 -1.86
C VAL A 22 -11.98 -15.05 -1.50
N LYS A 23 -11.83 -14.44 -0.31
CA LYS A 23 -12.57 -13.23 0.07
C LYS A 23 -12.29 -12.07 -0.87
N ALA A 24 -11.03 -11.85 -1.23
CA ALA A 24 -10.66 -10.81 -2.18
C ALA A 24 -11.29 -11.03 -3.56
N LEU A 25 -11.30 -12.26 -4.05
CA LEU A 25 -12.02 -12.63 -5.28
C LEU A 25 -13.52 -12.36 -5.15
N GLN A 26 -14.14 -12.77 -4.03
CA GLN A 26 -15.57 -12.58 -3.78
C GLN A 26 -15.96 -11.10 -3.75
N GLN A 27 -15.17 -10.27 -3.08
CA GLN A 27 -15.35 -8.82 -3.02
C GLN A 27 -15.24 -8.19 -4.41
N ALA A 28 -14.18 -8.51 -5.15
CA ALA A 28 -14.00 -7.99 -6.50
C ALA A 28 -15.19 -8.36 -7.41
N LEU A 29 -15.68 -9.60 -7.35
CA LEU A 29 -16.85 -10.04 -8.13
C LEU A 29 -18.13 -9.29 -7.72
N TYR A 30 -18.33 -9.04 -6.43
CA TYR A 30 -19.45 -8.23 -5.95
C TYR A 30 -19.38 -6.80 -6.50
N GLU A 31 -18.23 -6.13 -6.33
CA GLU A 31 -17.99 -4.77 -6.83
C GLU A 31 -18.09 -4.71 -8.35
N LEU A 32 -17.80 -5.80 -9.06
CA LEU A 32 -18.03 -5.89 -10.49
C LEU A 32 -19.50 -6.12 -10.87
N GLY A 33 -20.40 -6.21 -9.90
CA GLY A 33 -21.85 -6.31 -10.09
C GLY A 33 -22.41 -7.73 -10.08
N PHE A 34 -21.66 -8.73 -9.59
CA PHE A 34 -22.07 -10.15 -9.54
C PHE A 34 -22.58 -10.57 -8.15
N GLY A 35 -23.18 -9.63 -7.42
CA GLY A 35 -23.69 -9.85 -6.05
C GLY A 35 -24.75 -10.94 -5.99
N LYS A 36 -25.69 -10.93 -6.94
CA LYS A 36 -26.69 -11.99 -7.10
C LYS A 36 -26.07 -13.38 -7.26
N GLU A 37 -25.09 -13.53 -8.13
CA GLU A 37 -24.45 -14.82 -8.42
C GLU A 37 -23.65 -15.34 -7.23
N ILE A 38 -22.96 -14.43 -6.52
CA ILE A 38 -22.20 -14.79 -5.33
C ILE A 38 -23.05 -14.91 -4.07
N SER A 39 -24.37 -14.68 -4.19
CA SER A 39 -25.33 -14.69 -3.09
C SER A 39 -24.89 -13.76 -1.95
N TRP A 40 -24.46 -12.55 -2.33
CA TRP A 40 -23.83 -11.57 -1.44
C TRP A 40 -24.66 -11.29 -0.19
N GLU A 41 -25.95 -10.99 -0.35
CA GLU A 41 -26.89 -10.72 0.75
C GLU A 41 -26.96 -11.85 1.80
N LYS A 42 -26.62 -13.08 1.41
CA LYS A 42 -26.71 -14.26 2.28
C LYS A 42 -25.38 -14.61 2.94
N TYR A 43 -24.26 -14.49 2.21
CA TYR A 43 -22.97 -15.02 2.66
C TYR A 43 -21.87 -13.95 2.76
N GLY A 44 -22.00 -12.82 2.07
CA GLY A 44 -20.93 -11.84 1.88
C GLY A 44 -19.66 -12.49 1.33
N ALA A 45 -18.50 -11.89 1.65
CA ALA A 45 -17.20 -12.51 1.43
C ALA A 45 -16.86 -13.48 2.58
N ASP A 46 -17.36 -14.71 2.52
CA ASP A 46 -17.14 -15.74 3.55
C ASP A 46 -15.75 -16.40 3.49
N GLY A 47 -15.07 -16.31 2.34
CA GLY A 47 -13.77 -16.94 2.08
C GLY A 47 -13.84 -18.41 1.72
N ASP A 48 -15.04 -18.96 1.55
CA ASP A 48 -15.26 -20.33 1.13
C ASP A 48 -15.55 -20.36 -0.38
N TYR A 49 -14.64 -20.96 -1.14
CA TYR A 49 -14.84 -21.11 -2.59
C TYR A 49 -15.79 -22.29 -2.84
N GLY A 50 -17.08 -22.01 -2.68
CA GLY A 50 -18.19 -22.95 -2.86
C GLY A 50 -18.98 -22.70 -4.15
N GLY A 51 -20.22 -23.19 -4.18
CA GLY A 51 -21.08 -23.12 -5.37
C GLY A 51 -21.42 -21.68 -5.82
N ALA A 52 -21.60 -20.75 -4.87
CA ALA A 52 -21.88 -19.34 -5.17
C ALA A 52 -20.68 -18.65 -5.85
N THR A 53 -19.47 -18.82 -5.29
CA THR A 53 -18.24 -18.33 -5.92
C THR A 53 -18.01 -18.95 -7.30
N THR A 54 -18.28 -20.25 -7.47
CA THR A 54 -18.24 -20.91 -8.79
C THR A 54 -19.20 -20.29 -9.80
N ALA A 55 -20.43 -20.00 -9.38
CA ALA A 55 -21.43 -19.36 -10.24
C ALA A 55 -21.01 -17.93 -10.65
N ALA A 56 -20.53 -17.13 -9.71
CA ALA A 56 -20.07 -15.76 -9.95
C ALA A 56 -18.85 -15.72 -10.88
N VAL A 57 -17.85 -16.58 -10.67
CA VAL A 57 -16.67 -16.69 -11.54
C VAL A 57 -17.08 -17.09 -12.96
N LYS A 58 -18.00 -18.06 -13.10
CA LYS A 58 -18.53 -18.47 -14.41
C LYS A 58 -19.30 -17.35 -15.10
N ALA A 59 -20.09 -16.57 -14.37
CA ALA A 59 -20.85 -15.45 -14.91
C ALA A 59 -19.95 -14.30 -15.36
N PHE A 60 -18.94 -13.95 -14.55
CA PHE A 60 -17.93 -12.96 -14.90
C PHE A 60 -17.16 -13.37 -16.16
N ALA A 61 -16.70 -14.62 -16.19
CA ALA A 61 -15.98 -15.17 -17.35
C ALA A 61 -16.82 -15.10 -18.63
N LYS A 62 -18.10 -15.51 -18.56
CA LYS A 62 -19.03 -15.43 -19.70
C LYS A 62 -19.16 -14.00 -20.24
N LYS A 63 -19.31 -13.01 -19.36
CA LYS A 63 -19.40 -11.59 -19.76
C LYS A 63 -18.10 -11.03 -20.34
N ASN A 64 -16.97 -11.66 -20.03
CA ASN A 64 -15.65 -11.29 -20.55
C ASN A 64 -15.17 -12.22 -21.67
N GLY A 65 -16.03 -13.07 -22.22
CA GLY A 65 -15.69 -13.96 -23.34
C GLY A 65 -14.75 -15.11 -23.00
N ILE A 66 -14.56 -15.41 -21.71
CA ILE A 66 -13.63 -16.45 -21.23
C ILE A 66 -14.41 -17.72 -20.89
N THR A 67 -13.98 -18.86 -21.44
CA THR A 67 -14.60 -20.16 -21.16
C THR A 67 -14.05 -20.76 -19.87
N THR A 68 -14.93 -21.07 -18.92
CA THR A 68 -14.58 -21.74 -17.66
C THR A 68 -15.77 -22.47 -17.05
N ASN A 69 -15.51 -23.47 -16.22
CA ASN A 69 -16.53 -24.09 -15.36
C ASN A 69 -16.72 -23.34 -14.03
N GLY A 70 -15.88 -22.34 -13.75
CA GLY A 70 -15.91 -21.50 -12.54
C GLY A 70 -15.30 -22.14 -11.29
N GLU A 71 -14.84 -23.38 -11.35
CA GLU A 71 -14.25 -24.07 -10.19
C GLU A 71 -12.82 -23.61 -9.90
N THR A 72 -12.16 -22.99 -10.86
CA THR A 72 -10.84 -22.39 -10.75
C THR A 72 -10.80 -21.08 -11.53
N VAL A 73 -10.05 -20.09 -11.02
CA VAL A 73 -9.74 -18.86 -11.74
C VAL A 73 -8.41 -19.07 -12.49
N SER A 74 -8.43 -18.95 -13.82
CA SER A 74 -7.21 -18.95 -14.64
C SER A 74 -6.47 -17.62 -14.51
N GLU A 75 -5.20 -17.57 -14.92
CA GLU A 75 -4.45 -16.32 -14.94
C GLU A 75 -5.12 -15.26 -15.84
N GLU A 76 -5.56 -15.67 -17.02
CA GLU A 76 -6.34 -14.85 -17.97
C GLU A 76 -7.60 -14.26 -17.33
N LEU A 77 -8.37 -15.10 -16.62
CA LEU A 77 -9.58 -14.65 -15.94
C LEU A 77 -9.27 -13.69 -14.79
N ALA A 78 -8.19 -13.93 -14.05
CA ALA A 78 -7.76 -13.01 -13.00
C ALA A 78 -7.29 -11.66 -13.55
N LYS A 79 -6.58 -11.62 -14.69
CA LYS A 79 -6.21 -10.37 -15.38
C LYS A 79 -7.46 -9.59 -15.78
N ALA A 80 -8.47 -10.27 -16.34
CA ALA A 80 -9.74 -9.65 -16.67
C ALA A 80 -10.45 -9.09 -15.43
N ILE A 81 -10.49 -9.83 -14.31
CA ILE A 81 -11.09 -9.35 -13.05
C ILE A 81 -10.40 -8.06 -12.59
N VAL A 82 -9.07 -8.03 -12.54
CA VAL A 82 -8.29 -6.85 -12.11
C VAL A 82 -8.56 -5.66 -13.03
N LEU A 83 -8.44 -5.85 -14.35
CA LEU A 83 -8.67 -4.78 -15.31
C LEU A 83 -10.08 -4.17 -15.17
N ARG A 84 -11.13 -5.00 -15.06
CA ARG A 84 -12.49 -4.48 -14.91
C ARG A 84 -12.68 -3.78 -13.57
N HIS A 85 -12.00 -4.26 -12.53
CA HIS A 85 -12.08 -3.70 -11.18
C HIS A 85 -11.43 -2.32 -11.10
N GLU A 86 -10.28 -2.12 -11.76
CA GLU A 86 -9.62 -0.82 -11.88
C GLU A 86 -10.49 0.22 -12.62
N MET A 87 -11.36 -0.22 -13.52
CA MET A 87 -12.25 0.65 -14.30
C MET A 87 -13.56 1.01 -13.57
N VAL A 88 -14.08 0.14 -12.71
CA VAL A 88 -15.50 0.18 -12.28
C VAL A 88 -15.87 1.45 -11.54
N GLU A 89 -14.96 1.99 -10.71
CA GLU A 89 -15.18 3.25 -9.98
C GLU A 89 -15.26 4.46 -10.91
N GLY A 90 -14.39 4.54 -11.92
CA GLY A 90 -14.47 5.59 -12.93
C GLY A 90 -15.75 5.50 -13.75
N LEU A 91 -16.20 4.29 -14.08
CA LEU A 91 -17.47 4.08 -14.79
C LEU A 91 -18.66 4.51 -13.93
N ARG A 92 -18.66 4.25 -12.61
CA ARG A 92 -19.69 4.76 -11.69
C ARG A 92 -19.69 6.27 -11.61
N ALA A 93 -18.52 6.90 -11.46
CA ALA A 93 -18.40 8.34 -11.40
C ALA A 93 -18.96 9.01 -12.67
N LEU A 94 -18.69 8.44 -13.84
CA LEU A 94 -19.27 8.91 -15.11
C LEU A 94 -20.79 8.71 -15.17
N GLN A 95 -21.29 7.55 -14.74
CA GLN A 95 -22.72 7.25 -14.71
C GLN A 95 -23.47 8.22 -13.78
N ASN A 96 -22.98 8.42 -12.56
CA ASN A 96 -23.58 9.32 -11.58
C ASN A 96 -23.61 10.77 -12.12
N ALA A 97 -22.49 11.23 -12.69
CA ALA A 97 -22.44 12.57 -13.24
C ALA A 97 -23.34 12.76 -14.48
N LEU A 98 -23.59 11.69 -15.25
CA LEU A 98 -24.56 11.69 -16.35
C LEU A 98 -26.01 11.75 -15.83
N ASP A 99 -26.32 10.96 -14.80
CA ASP A 99 -27.65 10.93 -14.18
C ASP A 99 -28.00 12.28 -13.53
N GLU A 100 -27.00 12.97 -12.97
CA GLU A 100 -27.12 14.32 -12.40
C GLU A 100 -26.99 15.44 -13.46
N GLY A 101 -26.64 15.11 -14.70
CA GLY A 101 -26.47 16.09 -15.78
C GLY A 101 -25.30 17.06 -15.58
N ASN A 102 -24.28 16.69 -14.80
CA ASN A 102 -23.20 17.58 -14.35
C ASN A 102 -21.78 17.11 -14.76
N VAL A 103 -21.65 16.10 -15.62
CA VAL A 103 -20.37 15.56 -16.14
C VAL A 103 -19.36 16.65 -16.46
N GLU A 104 -19.77 17.65 -17.24
CA GLU A 104 -18.90 18.71 -17.74
C GLU A 104 -18.42 19.71 -16.67
N SER A 105 -19.03 19.69 -15.48
CA SER A 105 -18.60 20.49 -14.33
C SER A 105 -17.79 19.68 -13.33
N VAL A 106 -18.09 18.38 -13.20
CA VAL A 106 -17.41 17.46 -12.29
C VAL A 106 -16.07 16.99 -12.87
N MET A 107 -16.01 16.74 -14.18
CA MET A 107 -14.87 16.18 -14.89
C MET A 107 -14.27 17.20 -15.86
N ALA A 108 -13.78 18.32 -15.33
CA ALA A 108 -13.21 19.42 -16.11
C ALA A 108 -12.05 20.11 -15.40
N GLN A 109 -11.26 20.86 -16.17
CA GLN A 109 -10.22 21.75 -15.63
C GLN A 109 -10.80 22.70 -14.58
N GLY A 110 -10.12 22.81 -13.43
CA GLY A 110 -10.58 23.64 -12.31
C GLY A 110 -11.73 23.04 -11.49
N SER A 111 -12.13 21.79 -11.76
CA SER A 111 -13.10 21.07 -10.93
C SER A 111 -12.62 20.98 -9.47
N SER A 112 -13.56 21.18 -8.55
CA SER A 112 -13.34 20.95 -7.12
C SER A 112 -13.62 19.49 -6.71
N HIS A 113 -14.15 18.67 -7.63
CA HIS A 113 -14.55 17.29 -7.39
C HIS A 113 -13.36 16.32 -7.55
N ARG A 114 -12.36 16.44 -6.69
CA ARG A 114 -11.08 15.72 -6.79
C ARG A 114 -11.27 14.19 -6.80
N SER A 115 -12.22 13.64 -6.05
CA SER A 115 -12.51 12.19 -6.04
C SER A 115 -13.01 11.68 -7.38
N ALA A 116 -13.88 12.45 -8.04
CA ALA A 116 -14.37 12.14 -9.37
C ALA A 116 -13.23 12.20 -10.40
N VAL A 117 -12.35 13.21 -10.29
CA VAL A 117 -11.16 13.34 -11.13
C VAL A 117 -10.19 12.16 -10.93
N VAL A 118 -9.96 11.70 -9.70
CA VAL A 118 -9.17 10.49 -9.40
C VAL A 118 -9.78 9.26 -10.09
N ALA A 119 -11.09 9.06 -9.94
CA ALA A 119 -11.78 7.92 -10.57
C ALA A 119 -11.68 7.97 -12.11
N LEU A 120 -11.78 9.16 -12.71
CA LEU A 120 -11.56 9.38 -14.13
C LEU A 120 -10.11 9.08 -14.53
N GLN A 121 -9.11 9.52 -13.77
CA GLN A 121 -7.69 9.29 -14.05
C GLN A 121 -7.34 7.79 -13.98
N HIS A 122 -7.86 7.04 -13.00
CA HIS A 122 -7.72 5.58 -12.94
C HIS A 122 -8.34 4.89 -14.16
N LEU A 123 -9.55 5.29 -14.55
CA LEU A 123 -10.18 4.79 -15.76
C LEU A 123 -9.36 5.08 -17.01
N LEU A 124 -8.89 6.32 -17.18
CA LEU A 124 -8.04 6.71 -18.31
C LEU A 124 -6.74 5.88 -18.37
N ASN A 125 -6.12 5.60 -17.23
CA ASN A 125 -4.94 4.75 -17.17
C ASN A 125 -5.24 3.29 -17.54
N ALA A 126 -6.31 2.70 -16.98
CA ALA A 126 -6.75 1.35 -17.33
C ALA A 126 -7.09 1.21 -18.82
N LEU A 127 -7.57 2.29 -19.42
CA LEU A 127 -7.82 2.42 -20.86
C LEU A 127 -6.56 2.61 -21.70
N GLY A 128 -5.37 2.69 -21.10
CA GLY A 128 -4.09 2.79 -21.81
C GLY A 128 -3.54 4.21 -22.00
N PHE A 129 -4.16 5.25 -21.42
CA PHE A 129 -3.70 6.64 -21.55
C PHE A 129 -2.71 7.07 -20.45
N GLY A 130 -1.98 6.11 -19.88
CA GLY A 130 -1.00 6.37 -18.83
C GLY A 130 0.13 7.30 -19.29
N ALA A 131 0.52 7.24 -20.56
CA ALA A 131 1.55 8.12 -21.14
C ALA A 131 1.09 9.58 -21.18
N GLU A 132 -0.13 9.85 -21.65
CA GLU A 132 -0.74 11.18 -21.69
C GLU A 132 -0.98 11.74 -20.29
N LEU A 133 -1.41 10.87 -19.37
CA LEU A 133 -1.54 11.19 -17.94
C LEU A 133 -0.20 11.47 -17.26
N GLN A 134 0.93 11.17 -17.90
CA GLN A 134 2.23 11.12 -17.25
C GLN A 134 2.13 10.33 -15.92
N TRP A 135 1.48 9.17 -16.00
CA TRP A 135 1.04 8.38 -14.85
C TRP A 135 2.18 8.06 -13.89
N GLU A 136 3.36 7.74 -14.41
CA GLU A 136 4.58 7.51 -13.62
C GLU A 136 4.99 8.70 -12.74
N LYS A 137 4.64 9.92 -13.16
CA LYS A 137 5.00 11.16 -12.47
C LYS A 137 3.91 11.61 -11.50
N PHE A 138 2.65 11.56 -11.91
CA PHE A 138 1.53 12.16 -11.19
C PHE A 138 0.54 11.15 -10.61
N GLY A 139 0.44 9.95 -11.18
CA GLY A 139 -0.61 8.98 -10.85
C GLY A 139 -2.01 9.59 -11.02
N ALA A 140 -2.93 9.16 -10.16
CA ALA A 140 -4.20 9.86 -9.97
C ALA A 140 -4.08 10.87 -8.82
N ASP A 141 -3.74 12.12 -9.13
CA ASP A 141 -3.53 13.21 -8.18
C ASP A 141 -4.83 13.96 -7.82
N GLY A 142 -5.91 13.70 -8.56
CA GLY A 142 -7.20 14.37 -8.41
C GLY A 142 -7.23 15.79 -8.97
N ASP A 143 -6.18 16.23 -9.64
CA ASP A 143 -6.09 17.53 -10.28
C ASP A 143 -6.31 17.37 -11.79
N TYR A 144 -7.37 17.99 -12.31
CA TYR A 144 -7.65 17.99 -13.75
C TYR A 144 -6.73 19.01 -14.44
N GLY A 145 -5.45 18.67 -14.54
CA GLY A 145 -4.40 19.48 -15.12
C GLY A 145 -4.13 19.17 -16.59
N GLY A 146 -2.98 19.63 -17.09
CA GLY A 146 -2.57 19.41 -18.49
C GLY A 146 -2.45 17.94 -18.88
N ALA A 147 -2.07 17.06 -17.95
CA ALA A 147 -1.94 15.63 -18.21
C ALA A 147 -3.31 14.94 -18.38
N THR A 148 -4.27 15.20 -17.49
CA THR A 148 -5.66 14.74 -17.64
C THR A 148 -6.31 15.32 -18.90
N THR A 149 -6.01 16.57 -19.22
CA THR A 149 -6.47 17.21 -20.46
C THR A 149 -5.97 16.45 -21.70
N ALA A 150 -4.67 16.13 -21.75
CA ALA A 150 -4.10 15.36 -22.85
C ALA A 150 -4.73 13.97 -22.97
N ALA A 151 -4.94 13.28 -21.84
CA ALA A 151 -5.53 11.95 -21.82
C ALA A 151 -7.00 11.94 -22.27
N VAL A 152 -7.81 12.91 -21.82
CA VAL A 152 -9.21 13.02 -22.25
C VAL A 152 -9.31 13.40 -23.74
N ALA A 153 -8.44 14.28 -24.24
CA ALA A 153 -8.37 14.57 -25.68
C ALA A 153 -7.99 13.33 -26.50
N ALA A 154 -7.01 12.54 -26.02
CA ALA A 154 -6.59 11.30 -26.67
C ALA A 154 -7.70 10.25 -26.67
N LEU A 155 -8.40 10.06 -25.56
CA LEU A 155 -9.55 9.17 -25.48
C LEU A 155 -10.69 9.64 -26.38
N ALA A 156 -11.04 10.92 -26.39
CA ALA A 156 -12.05 11.46 -27.30
C ALA A 156 -11.70 11.18 -28.77
N LYS A 157 -10.42 11.40 -29.14
CA LYS A 157 -9.92 11.09 -30.47
C LYS A 157 -10.02 9.59 -30.79
N ARG A 158 -9.65 8.70 -29.86
CA ARG A 158 -9.79 7.25 -30.02
C ARG A 158 -11.24 6.85 -30.27
N GLU A 159 -12.16 7.51 -29.57
CA GLU A 159 -13.59 7.31 -29.72
C GLU A 159 -14.20 8.15 -30.86
N SER A 160 -13.38 8.74 -31.75
CA SER A 160 -13.82 9.53 -32.91
C SER A 160 -14.76 10.70 -32.54
N LEU A 161 -14.53 11.35 -31.40
CA LEU A 161 -15.24 12.52 -30.90
C LEU A 161 -14.30 13.74 -30.89
N ALA A 162 -14.84 14.91 -31.24
CA ALA A 162 -14.08 16.16 -31.13
C ALA A 162 -14.03 16.62 -29.67
N SER A 163 -12.83 16.83 -29.13
CA SER A 163 -12.60 17.39 -27.80
C SER A 163 -11.21 18.02 -27.73
N ASP A 164 -11.09 19.12 -26.99
CA ASP A 164 -9.81 19.72 -26.60
C ASP A 164 -9.27 19.13 -25.28
N GLY A 165 -10.03 18.24 -24.66
CA GLY A 165 -9.69 17.57 -23.41
C GLY A 165 -9.94 18.40 -22.15
N ALA A 166 -10.36 19.68 -22.26
CA ALA A 166 -10.56 20.53 -21.09
C ALA A 166 -11.68 20.03 -20.16
N LYS A 167 -12.57 19.18 -20.68
CA LYS A 167 -13.62 18.49 -19.95
C LYS A 167 -13.97 17.15 -20.61
N VAL A 168 -14.56 16.24 -19.85
CA VAL A 168 -15.26 15.07 -20.38
C VAL A 168 -16.67 15.51 -20.79
N SER A 169 -17.01 15.35 -22.08
CA SER A 169 -18.36 15.66 -22.56
C SER A 169 -19.34 14.55 -22.20
N ALA A 170 -20.64 14.87 -22.15
CA ALA A 170 -21.68 13.88 -21.91
C ALA A 170 -21.67 12.74 -22.96
N ASP A 171 -21.38 13.06 -24.23
CA ASP A 171 -21.31 12.07 -25.30
C ASP A 171 -20.10 11.13 -25.16
N LEU A 172 -18.95 11.66 -24.74
CA LEU A 172 -17.78 10.84 -24.44
C LEU A 172 -18.05 9.91 -23.25
N ALA A 173 -18.65 10.43 -22.18
CA ALA A 173 -19.03 9.63 -21.02
C ALA A 173 -19.99 8.49 -21.40
N LYS A 174 -21.04 8.77 -22.19
CA LYS A 174 -21.98 7.73 -22.67
C LYS A 174 -21.26 6.66 -23.48
N LYS A 175 -20.38 7.05 -24.40
CA LYS A 175 -19.65 6.11 -25.25
C LYS A 175 -18.74 5.18 -24.46
N ILE A 176 -18.07 5.69 -23.42
CA ILE A 176 -17.28 4.88 -22.49
C ILE A 176 -18.18 3.87 -21.76
N LEU A 177 -19.33 4.31 -21.22
CA LEU A 177 -20.26 3.44 -20.51
C LEU A 177 -20.84 2.33 -21.40
N GLU A 178 -21.30 2.69 -22.61
CA GLU A 178 -21.83 1.74 -23.58
C GLU A 178 -20.82 0.64 -23.94
N LYS A 179 -19.54 1.01 -24.04
CA LYS A 179 -18.46 0.10 -24.38
C LYS A 179 -18.10 -0.86 -23.25
N TYR A 180 -18.01 -0.39 -22.00
CA TYR A 180 -17.40 -1.17 -20.92
C TYR A 180 -18.38 -1.80 -19.93
N THR A 181 -19.59 -1.26 -19.80
CA THR A 181 -20.59 -1.84 -18.88
C THR A 181 -21.11 -3.24 -19.27
N PRO A 182 -21.08 -3.69 -20.55
CA PRO A 182 -21.46 -5.07 -20.90
C PRO A 182 -20.62 -6.16 -20.20
N TYR A 183 -19.36 -5.85 -19.85
CA TYR A 183 -18.44 -6.76 -19.15
C TYR A 183 -18.75 -6.92 -17.65
N LEU A 184 -19.62 -6.05 -17.10
CA LEU A 184 -19.94 -6.01 -15.68
C LEU A 184 -21.26 -6.72 -15.36
N GLY A 185 -21.42 -7.18 -14.13
CA GLY A 185 -22.63 -7.83 -13.65
C GLY A 185 -23.80 -6.86 -13.50
N GLY A 186 -25.03 -7.38 -13.41
CA GLY A 186 -26.25 -6.57 -13.45
C GLY A 186 -26.38 -5.54 -12.32
N GLU A 187 -25.59 -5.69 -11.25
CA GLU A 187 -25.61 -4.82 -10.07
C GLU A 187 -24.47 -3.80 -10.06
N TRP A 188 -23.68 -3.65 -11.13
CA TRP A 188 -22.48 -2.81 -11.13
C TRP A 188 -22.71 -1.34 -10.77
N LYS A 189 -23.91 -0.80 -11.00
CA LYS A 189 -24.29 0.56 -10.59
C LYS A 189 -24.62 0.69 -9.10
N LYS A 190 -25.06 -0.40 -8.49
CA LYS A 190 -25.60 -0.46 -7.12
C LYS A 190 -24.60 -1.03 -6.13
N ALA A 191 -23.71 -1.88 -6.62
CA ALA A 191 -22.59 -2.41 -5.89
C ALA A 191 -21.55 -1.30 -5.71
N GLU A 192 -21.92 -0.18 -5.09
CA GLU A 192 -20.94 0.77 -4.58
C GLU A 192 -19.87 -0.03 -3.82
N ALA A 193 -18.61 0.42 -3.84
CA ALA A 193 -17.67 -0.04 -2.82
C ALA A 193 -18.42 0.05 -1.49
N ILE A 194 -18.73 -1.09 -0.86
CA ILE A 194 -19.66 -1.12 0.27
C ILE A 194 -19.14 -0.11 1.29
N PRO A 195 -19.90 0.97 1.60
CA PRO A 195 -19.54 1.79 2.74
C PRO A 195 -19.58 0.84 3.94
N GLU A 196 -18.46 0.73 4.65
CA GLU A 196 -18.20 -0.24 5.73
C GLU A 196 -19.28 -0.27 6.83
N GLU A 197 -20.19 0.70 6.82
CA GLU A 197 -21.31 0.89 7.73
C GLU A 197 -22.54 -0.01 7.44
N ALA A 198 -22.80 -0.44 6.20
CA ALA A 198 -24.01 -1.22 5.88
C ALA A 198 -23.92 -2.71 6.34
N GLU A 199 -22.73 -3.22 6.63
CA GLU A 199 -22.49 -4.55 7.20
C GLU A 199 -22.51 -4.56 8.75
N ALA A 200 -22.71 -3.38 9.38
CA ALA A 200 -22.67 -3.19 10.82
C ALA A 200 -23.86 -3.82 11.58
N ALA A 201 -24.92 -4.25 10.88
CA ALA A 201 -26.06 -4.90 11.51
C ALA A 201 -25.81 -6.38 11.90
N GLY A 202 -24.70 -6.99 11.46
CA GLY A 202 -24.46 -8.40 11.76
C GLY A 202 -23.05 -8.89 11.46
N ARG A 203 -22.08 -8.58 12.34
CA ARG A 203 -20.72 -9.16 12.41
C ARG A 203 -19.72 -8.74 11.31
N ARG A 204 -19.20 -7.51 11.45
CA ARG A 204 -17.87 -6.95 11.07
C ARG A 204 -16.90 -7.81 10.21
N ARG A 205 -16.58 -7.34 9.00
CA ARG A 205 -15.20 -7.09 8.49
C ARG A 205 -15.26 -6.18 7.25
N GLY A 206 -14.89 -4.90 7.31
CA GLY A 206 -13.53 -4.45 7.59
C GLY A 206 -12.80 -4.09 6.29
N GLN A 207 -12.57 -2.81 5.96
CA GLN A 207 -11.51 -2.44 5.01
C GLN A 207 -10.24 -3.19 5.42
N SER A 208 -9.36 -3.55 4.48
CA SER A 208 -8.09 -4.11 4.90
C SER A 208 -7.41 -3.13 5.86
N GLU A 209 -6.86 -3.63 6.97
CA GLU A 209 -6.04 -2.82 7.88
C GLU A 209 -4.98 -2.03 7.10
N TYR A 210 -4.54 -2.58 5.96
CA TYR A 210 -3.74 -1.89 4.97
C TYR A 210 -4.43 -0.59 4.49
N GLU A 211 -5.52 -0.63 3.73
CA GLU A 211 -6.12 0.57 3.13
C GLU A 211 -6.55 1.64 4.15
N LYS A 212 -6.95 1.25 5.36
CA LYS A 212 -7.19 2.16 6.50
C LYS A 212 -5.96 2.94 6.95
N LEU A 213 -4.79 2.33 6.79
CA LEU A 213 -3.48 2.85 7.16
C LEU A 213 -2.79 3.58 5.98
N PHE A 214 -3.32 3.51 4.75
CA PHE A 214 -2.68 4.01 3.53
C PHE A 214 -3.50 5.02 2.70
N PRO A 215 -4.03 6.11 3.27
CA PRO A 215 -4.71 7.11 2.45
C PRO A 215 -3.72 8.00 1.64
N HIS A 216 -2.41 7.70 1.69
CA HIS A 216 -1.37 8.42 0.96
C HIS A 216 -0.45 7.60 0.06
N SER A 217 -0.74 6.31 -0.16
CA SER A 217 -0.09 5.58 -1.26
C SER A 217 -0.98 5.57 -2.50
N THR A 218 -1.22 6.73 -3.10
CA THR A 218 -1.76 6.82 -4.48
C THR A 218 -0.66 6.69 -5.54
N ARG A 219 0.62 6.63 -5.13
CA ARG A 219 1.65 6.01 -5.95
C ARG A 219 1.43 4.51 -5.92
N ASP A 220 1.16 3.95 -7.10
CA ASP A 220 1.10 2.51 -7.28
C ASP A 220 2.32 1.88 -6.58
N THR A 221 2.05 0.91 -5.70
CA THR A 221 3.11 0.23 -4.98
C THR A 221 4.09 -0.40 -6.00
N LEU A 222 3.63 -0.73 -7.21
CA LEU A 222 4.44 -1.18 -8.35
C LEU A 222 5.31 -0.08 -8.98
N ALA A 223 4.83 1.16 -9.10
CA ALA A 223 5.65 2.26 -9.63
C ALA A 223 6.80 2.62 -8.65
N ILE A 224 6.52 2.59 -7.35
CA ILE A 224 7.55 2.73 -6.31
C ILE A 224 8.55 1.56 -6.38
N GLN A 225 8.07 0.35 -6.68
CA GLN A 225 8.93 -0.83 -6.86
C GLN A 225 9.87 -0.69 -8.03
N ASP A 226 9.35 -0.30 -9.18
CA ASP A 226 10.16 -0.14 -10.38
C ASP A 226 11.15 1.01 -10.18
N GLU A 227 10.73 2.12 -9.56
CA GLU A 227 11.61 3.24 -9.23
C GLU A 227 12.76 2.80 -8.31
N LEU A 228 12.46 2.08 -7.23
CA LEU A 228 13.45 1.58 -6.29
C LEU A 228 14.30 0.47 -6.93
N GLY A 229 13.66 -0.46 -7.64
CA GLY A 229 14.31 -1.57 -8.34
C GLY A 229 15.22 -1.11 -9.47
N GLN A 230 15.03 0.08 -10.05
CA GLN A 230 15.98 0.69 -10.98
C GLN A 230 17.26 1.21 -10.29
N LYS A 231 17.17 1.58 -9.01
CA LYS A 231 18.26 2.25 -8.27
C LYS A 231 18.96 1.34 -7.25
N TYR A 232 18.28 0.31 -6.76
CA TYR A 232 18.75 -0.56 -5.71
C TYR A 232 18.59 -2.05 -6.08
N HIS A 233 19.46 -2.89 -5.53
CA HIS A 233 19.25 -4.32 -5.40
C HIS A 233 18.74 -4.61 -3.98
N PHE A 234 17.79 -5.53 -3.90
CA PHE A 234 17.20 -6.01 -2.66
C PHE A 234 17.42 -7.51 -2.55
N GLU A 235 18.31 -7.91 -1.65
CA GLU A 235 18.58 -9.32 -1.39
C GLU A 235 17.81 -9.77 -0.14
N PRO A 236 16.83 -10.69 -0.27
CA PRO A 236 16.10 -11.20 0.88
C PRO A 236 16.96 -12.13 1.70
N LEU A 237 17.11 -11.81 2.98
CA LEU A 237 17.87 -12.57 3.95
C LEU A 237 17.03 -12.81 5.21
N ALA A 238 17.39 -13.85 5.96
CA ALA A 238 16.77 -14.17 7.23
C ALA A 238 17.85 -14.57 8.24
N HIS A 239 17.84 -13.93 9.41
CA HIS A 239 18.76 -14.22 10.51
C HIS A 239 17.99 -14.78 11.71
N GLU A 240 18.57 -15.76 12.41
CA GLU A 240 18.03 -16.21 13.68
C GLU A 240 17.99 -15.06 14.69
N VAL A 241 16.90 -14.97 15.46
CA VAL A 241 16.82 -14.06 16.61
C VAL A 241 17.27 -14.84 17.85
N PRO A 242 18.42 -14.52 18.47
CA PRO A 242 18.95 -15.34 19.55
C PRO A 242 17.98 -15.47 20.74
N GLY A 243 17.56 -16.70 21.03
CA GLY A 243 16.63 -17.00 22.11
C GLY A 243 15.14 -17.04 21.71
N ASP A 244 14.83 -16.83 20.43
CA ASP A 244 13.47 -16.89 19.90
C ASP A 244 13.32 -17.98 18.83
N ALA A 245 12.10 -18.46 18.62
CA ALA A 245 11.78 -19.49 17.62
C ALA A 245 11.51 -18.92 16.21
N PHE A 246 11.53 -17.59 16.07
CA PHE A 246 11.31 -16.89 14.81
C PHE A 246 12.59 -16.23 14.31
N LYS A 247 12.60 -15.86 13.03
CA LYS A 247 13.73 -15.20 12.37
C LYS A 247 13.44 -13.72 12.15
N LEU A 248 14.49 -12.91 12.10
CA LEU A 248 14.43 -11.58 11.51
C LEU A 248 14.61 -11.73 10.01
N GLU A 249 13.54 -11.44 9.27
CA GLU A 249 13.58 -11.33 7.81
C GLU A 249 13.79 -9.88 7.40
N PHE A 250 14.70 -9.66 6.46
CA PHE A 250 15.00 -8.33 5.95
C PHE A 250 15.48 -8.38 4.49
N LEU A 251 15.41 -7.24 3.82
CA LEU A 251 15.99 -7.00 2.51
C LEU A 251 17.32 -6.27 2.71
N GLN A 252 18.44 -6.91 2.39
CA GLN A 252 19.72 -6.23 2.29
C GLN A 252 19.68 -5.31 1.06
N VAL A 253 19.92 -4.02 1.28
CA VAL A 253 19.89 -3.00 0.24
C VAL A 253 21.30 -2.71 -0.24
N THR A 254 21.50 -2.70 -1.56
CA THR A 254 22.71 -2.14 -2.19
C THR A 254 22.32 -1.24 -3.35
N LYS A 255 23.03 -0.13 -3.57
CA LYS A 255 22.77 0.73 -4.73
C LYS A 255 23.35 0.08 -5.99
N LYS A 256 22.61 0.12 -7.10
CA LYS A 256 23.06 -0.46 -8.39
C LYS A 256 24.28 0.24 -8.97
N ASP A 257 24.46 1.52 -8.64
CA ASP A 257 25.63 2.31 -9.04
C ASP A 257 26.86 2.05 -8.14
N GLY A 258 26.73 1.19 -7.12
CA GLY A 258 27.79 0.84 -6.18
C GLY A 258 28.09 1.93 -5.13
N ASP A 259 27.30 3.01 -5.07
CA ASP A 259 27.49 4.05 -4.06
C ASP A 259 27.16 3.53 -2.66
N ALA A 260 28.09 3.75 -1.73
CA ALA A 260 27.95 3.45 -0.31
C ALA A 260 28.43 4.63 0.57
N SER A 261 28.56 5.83 -0.02
CA SER A 261 29.04 7.05 0.66
C SER A 261 28.06 7.67 1.65
N TYR A 262 26.85 7.10 1.78
CA TYR A 262 25.81 7.59 2.69
C TYR A 262 25.95 7.06 4.12
N TYR A 263 26.96 6.21 4.39
CA TYR A 263 27.31 5.76 5.73
C TYR A 263 28.80 5.44 5.87
N PHE A 264 29.27 5.32 7.11
CA PHE A 264 30.62 4.92 7.46
C PHE A 264 30.68 3.42 7.77
N PRO A 265 31.56 2.66 7.10
CA PRO A 265 31.65 1.22 7.30
C PRO A 265 32.19 0.83 8.69
N GLU A 266 32.09 -0.46 9.02
CA GLU A 266 32.71 -1.02 10.22
C GLU A 266 34.22 -0.75 10.21
N GLY A 267 34.76 -0.28 11.35
CA GLY A 267 36.17 0.08 11.47
C GLY A 267 36.55 1.49 10.98
N HIS A 268 35.62 2.29 10.45
CA HIS A 268 35.87 3.70 10.15
C HIS A 268 36.25 4.51 11.40
N ARG A 269 36.98 5.64 11.23
CA ARG A 269 37.28 6.56 12.33
C ARG A 269 36.01 6.95 13.09
N ASN A 270 36.10 6.98 14.41
CA ASN A 270 34.99 7.24 15.35
C ASN A 270 33.93 6.14 15.47
N ASN A 271 34.08 4.98 14.81
CA ASN A 271 33.21 3.84 15.04
C ASN A 271 33.35 3.38 16.50
N SER A 272 32.26 3.45 17.25
CA SER A 272 32.21 3.14 18.67
C SER A 272 31.36 1.89 18.90
N PRO A 273 31.62 1.11 19.97
CA PRO A 273 30.73 0.03 20.37
C PRO A 273 29.28 0.53 20.45
N LYS A 274 28.36 -0.25 19.87
CA LYS A 274 26.95 0.08 19.88
C LYS A 274 26.38 -0.19 21.26
N ASP A 275 25.84 0.83 21.89
CA ASP A 275 25.27 0.73 23.23
C ASP A 275 23.84 1.29 23.32
N LYS A 276 23.32 1.77 22.19
CA LYS A 276 21.98 2.30 22.03
C LYS A 276 21.34 1.88 20.72
N ILE A 277 20.02 1.85 20.73
CA ILE A 277 19.20 1.83 19.53
C ILE A 277 18.32 3.08 19.57
N VAL A 278 18.28 3.84 18.47
CA VAL A 278 17.47 5.05 18.36
C VAL A 278 16.41 4.85 17.29
N LEU A 279 15.16 4.99 17.68
CA LEU A 279 14.00 4.95 16.80
C LEU A 279 13.67 6.34 16.25
N HIS A 280 13.29 6.36 14.98
CA HIS A 280 12.92 7.53 14.20
C HIS A 280 11.65 7.24 13.40
N PHE A 281 10.97 8.29 12.95
CA PHE A 281 10.16 8.21 11.74
C PHE A 281 10.70 9.13 10.65
N THR A 282 10.37 8.80 9.40
CA THR A 282 10.95 9.49 8.24
C THR A 282 10.29 10.83 7.93
N ALA A 283 9.08 11.08 8.45
CA ALA A 283 8.20 12.18 8.07
C ALA A 283 7.89 12.15 6.56
N GLY A 284 7.81 10.94 6.01
CA GLY A 284 7.74 10.71 4.58
C GLY A 284 7.15 9.36 4.21
N GLN A 285 7.51 8.92 3.01
CA GLN A 285 7.07 7.66 2.42
C GLN A 285 8.25 6.97 1.74
N ILE A 286 8.12 5.65 1.57
CA ILE A 286 9.24 4.76 1.25
C ILE A 286 10.14 5.23 0.10
N SER A 287 9.59 5.74 -1.02
CA SER A 287 10.41 6.23 -2.14
C SER A 287 11.27 7.45 -1.77
N GLY A 288 10.67 8.40 -1.04
CA GLY A 288 11.36 9.57 -0.52
C GLY A 288 12.36 9.20 0.58
N ASP A 289 12.03 8.22 1.40
CA ASP A 289 12.88 7.72 2.47
C ASP A 289 14.18 7.14 1.90
N PHE A 290 14.09 6.27 0.89
CA PHE A 290 15.27 5.72 0.18
C PHE A 290 16.12 6.82 -0.45
N TRP A 291 15.49 7.79 -1.11
CA TRP A 291 16.21 8.91 -1.70
C TRP A 291 16.95 9.71 -0.63
N ALA A 292 16.31 10.03 0.49
CA ALA A 292 16.88 10.84 1.56
C ALA A 292 18.01 10.12 2.32
N LEU A 293 17.82 8.83 2.62
CA LEU A 293 18.74 8.02 3.42
C LEU A 293 19.93 7.48 2.62
N THR A 294 19.96 7.64 1.30
CA THR A 294 21.05 7.16 0.44
C THR A 294 21.67 8.25 -0.44
N ARG A 295 21.57 9.51 0.02
CA ARG A 295 22.17 10.65 -0.67
C ARG A 295 23.68 10.54 -0.67
N LYS A 296 24.25 10.56 -1.88
CA LYS A 296 25.68 10.55 -2.13
C LYS A 296 26.41 11.64 -1.33
N ASP A 297 27.48 11.26 -0.65
CA ASP A 297 28.38 12.11 0.13
C ASP A 297 27.69 12.93 1.25
N LYS A 298 26.52 12.49 1.72
CA LYS A 298 25.82 13.16 2.84
C LYS A 298 26.02 12.51 4.18
N GLU A 299 26.33 11.21 4.22
CA GLU A 299 26.58 10.45 5.46
C GLU A 299 25.44 10.60 6.50
N VAL A 300 24.22 10.92 6.05
CA VAL A 300 23.01 11.05 6.86
C VAL A 300 22.07 9.91 6.50
N SER A 301 21.97 8.92 7.38
CA SER A 301 21.27 7.67 7.12
C SER A 301 21.02 6.88 8.40
N THR A 302 20.27 5.79 8.31
CA THR A 302 20.03 4.83 9.39
C THR A 302 20.32 3.41 8.94
N ALA A 303 20.69 2.54 9.88
CA ALA A 303 21.08 1.16 9.56
C ALA A 303 19.90 0.33 9.05
N PHE A 304 18.70 0.68 9.51
CA PHE A 304 17.46 0.05 9.10
C PHE A 304 16.40 1.09 8.73
N LEU A 305 15.56 0.72 7.77
CA LEU A 305 14.31 1.37 7.41
C LEU A 305 13.19 0.33 7.48
N ILE A 306 12.06 0.66 8.10
CA ILE A 306 10.89 -0.22 8.20
C ILE A 306 9.76 0.38 7.38
N GLY A 307 9.38 -0.32 6.31
CA GLY A 307 8.23 0.03 5.49
C GLY A 307 6.93 -0.05 6.26
N ARG A 308 5.91 0.66 5.78
CA ARG A 308 4.57 0.65 6.39
C ARG A 308 3.92 -0.74 6.39
N ASP A 309 4.25 -1.57 5.42
CA ASP A 309 3.88 -2.99 5.31
C ASP A 309 4.67 -3.91 6.27
N GLY A 310 5.62 -3.34 7.03
CA GLY A 310 6.50 -4.06 7.93
C GLY A 310 7.72 -4.68 7.23
N ALA A 311 7.99 -4.42 5.96
CA ALA A 311 9.24 -4.83 5.35
C ALA A 311 10.43 -4.16 6.05
N VAL A 312 11.44 -4.94 6.43
CA VAL A 312 12.66 -4.41 7.06
C VAL A 312 13.73 -4.32 5.97
N TYR A 313 14.26 -3.13 5.76
CA TYR A 313 15.36 -2.87 4.84
C TYR A 313 16.62 -2.62 5.65
N LYS A 314 17.64 -3.45 5.46
CA LYS A 314 18.96 -3.25 6.05
C LYS A 314 19.80 -2.44 5.07
N MET A 315 20.07 -1.19 5.45
CA MET A 315 20.69 -0.18 4.57
C MET A 315 22.22 -0.27 4.57
N PHE A 316 22.80 -0.80 5.65
CA PHE A 316 24.26 -0.89 5.83
C PHE A 316 24.72 -2.35 5.76
N ASP A 317 25.96 -2.57 5.32
CA ASP A 317 26.52 -3.92 5.23
C ASP A 317 26.72 -4.56 6.62
N SER A 318 26.98 -3.73 7.65
CA SER A 318 27.17 -4.17 9.03
C SER A 318 26.29 -3.38 10.00
N VAL A 319 25.72 -4.05 11.01
CA VAL A 319 25.00 -3.39 12.13
C VAL A 319 25.93 -2.54 13.02
N LYS A 320 27.24 -2.69 12.88
CA LYS A 320 28.25 -1.85 13.54
C LYS A 320 28.69 -0.67 12.69
N ALA A 321 28.28 -0.58 11.42
CA ALA A 321 28.43 0.63 10.63
C ALA A 321 27.62 1.78 11.26
N TRP A 322 27.87 3.01 10.81
CA TRP A 322 27.15 4.17 11.35
C TRP A 322 27.02 5.29 10.33
N ALA A 323 26.05 6.17 10.54
CA ALA A 323 25.88 7.40 9.79
C ALA A 323 25.35 8.47 10.75
N PHE A 324 25.34 9.73 10.36
CA PHE A 324 24.69 10.78 11.13
C PHE A 324 23.17 10.63 11.06
N HIS A 325 22.52 10.40 12.20
CA HIS A 325 21.04 10.35 12.26
C HIS A 325 20.46 11.25 13.34
N LEU A 326 21.28 11.86 14.21
CA LEU A 326 20.81 12.68 15.32
C LEU A 326 20.84 14.19 15.07
N GLY A 327 21.64 14.63 14.10
CA GLY A 327 21.78 16.05 13.74
C GLY A 327 22.70 16.82 14.69
N PRO A 328 23.18 18.01 14.27
CA PRO A 328 24.27 18.74 14.93
C PRO A 328 23.96 19.14 16.37
N ASP A 329 22.74 19.59 16.68
CA ASP A 329 22.37 20.05 18.04
C ASP A 329 21.89 18.91 18.97
N SER A 330 22.34 17.68 18.72
CA SER A 330 22.01 16.54 19.57
C SER A 330 22.74 16.60 20.91
N LYS A 331 22.00 16.35 22.00
CA LYS A 331 22.59 16.12 23.33
C LYS A 331 23.63 15.00 23.25
N GLY A 332 24.80 15.21 23.81
CA GLY A 332 25.93 14.27 23.74
C GLY A 332 26.78 14.37 22.46
N GLY A 333 26.34 15.16 21.47
CA GLY A 333 27.05 15.46 20.23
C GLY A 333 26.79 14.44 19.11
N ASN A 334 26.58 14.94 17.88
CA ASN A 334 26.11 14.14 16.75
C ASN A 334 27.03 12.97 16.38
N VAL A 335 28.34 13.20 16.31
CA VAL A 335 29.33 12.15 16.01
C VAL A 335 29.27 11.08 17.09
N SER A 336 29.43 11.47 18.37
CA SER A 336 29.52 10.54 19.48
C SER A 336 28.25 9.71 19.63
N MET A 337 27.08 10.35 19.57
CA MET A 337 25.83 9.65 19.76
C MET A 337 25.49 8.79 18.56
N SER A 338 25.56 9.32 17.33
CA SER A 338 25.22 8.53 16.13
C SER A 338 26.17 7.36 15.91
N SER A 339 27.48 7.50 16.22
CA SER A 339 28.42 6.40 16.06
C SER A 339 28.27 5.30 17.11
N SER A 340 27.79 5.65 18.31
CA SER A 340 27.50 4.69 19.41
C SER A 340 26.10 4.06 19.34
N SER A 341 25.26 4.44 18.38
CA SER A 341 23.90 3.91 18.24
C SER A 341 23.66 3.20 16.91
N VAL A 342 22.63 2.36 16.90
CA VAL A 342 21.96 1.88 15.69
C VAL A 342 20.71 2.73 15.48
N GLY A 343 20.67 3.49 14.38
CA GLY A 343 19.46 4.21 13.96
C GLY A 343 18.50 3.29 13.21
N ILE A 344 17.21 3.40 13.51
CA ILE A 344 16.12 2.72 12.79
C ILE A 344 15.09 3.77 12.39
N GLU A 345 14.82 3.88 11.09
CA GLU A 345 13.75 4.70 10.54
C GLU A 345 12.48 3.87 10.37
N ILE A 346 11.34 4.44 10.74
CA ILE A 346 10.01 3.86 10.48
C ILE A 346 9.34 4.76 9.43
N SER A 347 9.08 4.22 8.23
CA SER A 347 8.42 4.96 7.16
C SER A 347 7.04 5.40 7.61
N ASN A 348 6.87 6.69 7.88
CA ASN A 348 5.65 7.27 8.44
C ASN A 348 5.68 8.79 8.28
N TRP A 349 4.53 9.37 7.91
CA TRP A 349 4.39 10.81 7.70
C TRP A 349 4.54 11.66 8.96
N GLY A 350 4.50 11.06 10.15
CA GLY A 350 4.68 11.76 11.41
C GLY A 350 3.53 12.75 11.68
N PRO A 351 3.82 14.00 12.08
CA PRO A 351 2.77 14.98 12.38
C PRO A 351 1.92 15.33 11.14
N LEU A 352 0.65 15.63 11.38
CA LEU A 352 -0.34 16.04 10.38
C LEU A 352 -1.04 17.32 10.84
N LYS A 353 -1.53 18.11 9.88
CA LYS A 353 -2.28 19.35 10.14
C LYS A 353 -3.67 19.25 9.55
N GLU A 354 -4.65 19.87 10.21
CA GLU A 354 -5.97 20.05 9.61
C GLU A 354 -5.91 21.13 8.52
N ASP A 355 -6.62 20.94 7.40
CA ASP A 355 -6.74 21.94 6.33
C ASP A 355 -7.96 22.87 6.51
N GLY A 356 -8.82 22.61 7.49
CA GLY A 356 -10.07 23.34 7.73
C GLY A 356 -11.24 22.91 6.84
N ALA A 357 -11.04 21.96 5.93
CA ALA A 357 -12.06 21.37 5.06
C ALA A 357 -12.46 19.95 5.50
N GLY A 358 -12.11 19.57 6.73
CA GLY A 358 -12.37 18.23 7.26
C GLY A 358 -11.30 17.20 6.92
N ASN A 359 -10.13 17.62 6.43
CA ASN A 359 -9.01 16.72 6.14
C ASN A 359 -7.81 16.96 7.04
N LEU A 360 -7.03 15.89 7.21
CA LEU A 360 -5.64 15.95 7.62
C LEU A 360 -4.76 15.95 6.38
N VAL A 361 -3.72 16.76 6.44
CA VAL A 361 -2.73 16.93 5.38
C VAL A 361 -1.33 16.81 5.98
N THR A 362 -0.35 16.43 5.17
CA THR A 362 1.06 16.34 5.56
C THR A 362 1.55 17.68 6.12
N TRP A 363 2.32 17.63 7.22
CA TRP A 363 2.73 18.83 7.93
C TRP A 363 3.56 19.78 7.07
N ASP A 364 4.59 19.25 6.41
CA ASP A 364 5.59 20.04 5.68
C ASP A 364 5.16 20.47 4.27
N HIS A 365 4.25 19.72 3.63
CA HIS A 365 3.90 19.95 2.22
C HIS A 365 2.44 20.31 2.01
N GLY A 366 1.56 20.09 2.99
CA GLY A 366 0.12 20.34 2.84
C GLY A 366 -0.56 19.46 1.79
N SER A 367 0.13 18.46 1.24
CA SER A 367 -0.49 17.36 0.50
C SER A 367 -1.52 16.73 1.40
N TRP A 368 -2.68 16.33 0.85
CA TRP A 368 -3.75 15.64 1.57
C TRP A 368 -3.21 14.48 2.43
N PHE A 369 -3.94 13.85 3.32
CA PHE A 369 -3.46 12.62 3.95
C PHE A 369 -4.62 11.69 4.16
N CYS A 370 -5.63 12.15 4.91
CA CYS A 370 -6.87 11.43 5.14
C CYS A 370 -7.97 12.42 5.54
N THR A 371 -9.24 12.01 5.56
CA THR A 371 -10.30 12.80 6.21
C THR A 371 -10.23 12.66 7.74
N LEU A 372 -10.83 13.59 8.47
CA LEU A 372 -10.91 13.51 9.94
C LEU A 372 -11.69 12.29 10.43
N ASP A 373 -12.60 11.74 9.62
CA ASP A 373 -13.38 10.56 9.96
C ASP A 373 -12.59 9.25 9.82
N GLN A 374 -11.46 9.27 9.11
CA GLN A 374 -10.54 8.11 8.96
C GLN A 374 -9.64 7.94 10.20
N THR A 375 -10.24 7.76 11.39
CA THR A 375 -9.51 7.69 12.67
C THR A 375 -8.55 6.51 12.80
N ASP A 376 -8.64 5.52 11.91
CA ASP A 376 -7.69 4.41 11.81
C ASP A 376 -6.37 4.84 11.16
N ALA A 377 -6.37 5.87 10.30
CA ALA A 377 -5.18 6.36 9.60
C ALA A 377 -4.24 7.19 10.48
N TYR A 378 -4.78 7.77 11.57
CA TYR A 378 -4.06 8.72 12.42
C TYR A 378 -4.36 8.52 13.91
N VAL A 379 -3.61 9.23 14.74
CA VAL A 379 -3.84 9.38 16.18
C VAL A 379 -3.99 10.86 16.50
N LYS A 380 -5.09 11.23 17.15
CA LYS A 380 -5.30 12.56 17.72
C LYS A 380 -4.80 12.57 19.16
N LEU A 381 -3.77 13.35 19.44
CA LEU A 381 -3.25 13.48 20.80
C LEU A 381 -4.20 14.32 21.66
N SER A 382 -4.33 13.91 22.92
CA SER A 382 -5.05 14.65 23.96
C SER A 382 -4.45 16.04 24.16
N LYS A 383 -3.11 16.11 24.18
CA LYS A 383 -2.31 17.34 24.25
C LYS A 383 -1.37 17.40 23.05
N PRO A 384 -1.28 18.54 22.34
CA PRO A 384 -0.35 18.68 21.23
C PRO A 384 1.08 18.42 21.67
N PHE A 385 1.79 17.60 20.92
CA PHE A 385 3.22 17.38 21.11
C PHE A 385 3.99 18.30 20.18
N ARG A 386 4.73 19.25 20.76
CA ARG A 386 5.52 20.26 20.01
C ARG A 386 4.70 20.96 18.91
N GLY A 387 3.45 21.31 19.24
CA GLY A 387 2.52 22.00 18.35
C GLY A 387 1.70 21.10 17.42
N ALA A 388 2.09 19.84 17.22
CA ALA A 388 1.33 18.89 16.41
C ALA A 388 0.30 18.15 17.27
N ARG A 389 -0.95 18.08 16.80
CA ARG A 389 -2.05 17.35 17.47
C ARG A 389 -2.39 16.03 16.80
N TYR A 390 -2.12 15.90 15.50
CA TYR A 390 -2.43 14.71 14.73
C TYR A 390 -1.14 14.06 14.25
N PHE A 391 -1.09 12.73 14.30
CA PHE A 391 0.06 11.95 13.84
C PHE A 391 -0.41 10.76 13.01
N ALA A 392 0.27 10.45 11.91
CA ALA A 392 -0.02 9.26 11.11
C ALA A 392 0.20 7.99 11.95
N ARG A 393 -0.78 7.08 11.96
CA ARG A 393 -0.76 5.89 12.83
C ARG A 393 0.29 4.88 12.36
N ILE A 394 1.09 4.34 13.28
CA ILE A 394 2.03 3.23 13.04
C ILE A 394 1.26 1.92 12.85
N THR A 395 1.59 1.13 11.82
CA THR A 395 0.82 -0.09 11.50
C THR A 395 1.11 -1.24 12.47
N PRO A 396 0.19 -2.22 12.61
CA PRO A 396 0.47 -3.46 13.31
C PRO A 396 1.71 -4.20 12.77
N HIS A 397 1.89 -4.19 11.44
CA HIS A 397 3.05 -4.79 10.78
C HIS A 397 4.36 -4.11 11.16
N GLN A 398 4.36 -2.77 11.25
CA GLN A 398 5.52 -2.00 11.70
C GLN A 398 5.86 -2.31 13.16
N TYR A 399 4.86 -2.37 14.07
CA TYR A 399 5.13 -2.74 15.46
C TYR A 399 5.77 -4.12 15.59
N GLU A 400 5.26 -5.12 14.87
CA GLU A 400 5.85 -6.46 14.88
C GLU A 400 7.30 -6.44 14.38
N SER A 401 7.57 -5.74 13.27
CA SER A 401 8.93 -5.62 12.73
C SER A 401 9.88 -4.87 13.66
N VAL A 402 9.41 -3.80 14.30
CA VAL A 402 10.18 -3.07 15.33
C VAL A 402 10.53 -4.01 16.47
N ILE A 403 9.57 -4.77 16.99
CA ILE A 403 9.82 -5.70 18.10
C ILE A 403 10.84 -6.78 17.70
N ILE A 404 10.65 -7.45 16.55
CA ILE A 404 11.56 -8.51 16.08
C ILE A 404 12.97 -7.96 15.86
N LEU A 405 13.08 -6.79 15.21
CA LEU A 405 14.38 -6.15 14.94
C LEU A 405 15.07 -5.71 16.24
N LEU A 406 14.34 -5.14 17.19
CA LEU A 406 14.90 -4.77 18.50
C LEU A 406 15.41 -6.00 19.25
N ARG A 407 14.65 -7.09 19.29
CA ARG A 407 15.07 -8.36 19.91
C ARG A 407 16.33 -8.92 19.28
N TYR A 408 16.43 -8.87 17.95
CA TYR A 408 17.67 -9.24 17.24
C TYR A 408 18.84 -8.35 17.67
N LEU A 409 18.69 -7.02 17.59
CA LEU A 409 19.78 -6.08 17.84
C LEU A 409 20.27 -6.10 19.30
N VAL A 410 19.37 -6.15 20.29
CA VAL A 410 19.78 -6.19 21.71
C VAL A 410 20.62 -7.43 22.03
N LYS A 411 20.31 -8.56 21.40
CA LYS A 411 21.08 -9.80 21.56
C LYS A 411 22.37 -9.81 20.74
N THR A 412 22.31 -9.40 19.48
CA THR A 412 23.47 -9.40 18.57
C THR A 412 24.55 -8.41 19.01
N LEU A 413 24.16 -7.29 19.62
CA LEU A 413 25.07 -6.23 20.06
C LEU A 413 25.30 -6.21 21.57
N SER A 414 24.68 -7.13 22.32
CA SER A 414 24.72 -7.16 23.79
C SER A 414 24.32 -5.81 24.41
N ILE A 415 23.27 -5.20 23.85
CA ILE A 415 22.68 -3.96 24.38
C ILE A 415 21.59 -4.36 25.38
N GLU A 416 21.64 -3.81 26.59
CA GLU A 416 20.56 -4.01 27.56
C GLU A 416 19.23 -3.46 27.00
N PRO A 417 18.12 -4.22 27.04
CA PRO A 417 16.82 -3.78 26.52
C PRO A 417 16.13 -2.77 27.46
N ASN A 418 16.88 -1.80 27.94
CA ASN A 418 16.40 -0.72 28.80
C ASN A 418 15.68 0.33 27.96
N PHE A 419 14.54 0.79 28.44
CA PHE A 419 13.78 1.90 27.86
C PHE A 419 13.69 3.05 28.86
N LEU A 420 13.49 4.27 28.36
CA LEU A 420 13.16 5.39 29.23
C LEU A 420 11.81 5.16 29.92
N PRO A 421 11.67 5.54 31.20
CA PRO A 421 10.42 5.37 31.93
C PRO A 421 9.29 6.21 31.31
N LYS A 422 8.05 5.76 31.49
CA LYS A 422 6.84 6.47 31.03
C LYS A 422 6.88 7.94 31.46
N GLY A 423 6.61 8.85 30.53
CA GLY A 423 6.71 10.29 30.75
C GLY A 423 8.11 10.89 30.53
N LYS A 424 9.17 10.08 30.42
CA LYS A 424 10.51 10.50 29.96
C LYS A 424 10.83 10.10 28.53
N ARG A 425 10.03 9.22 27.92
CA ARG A 425 10.23 8.69 26.56
C ARG A 425 10.25 9.78 25.48
N GLN A 426 9.58 10.90 25.72
CA GLN A 426 9.52 12.07 24.83
C GLN A 426 10.23 13.32 25.37
N ASP A 427 10.89 13.21 26.52
CA ASP A 427 11.71 14.30 27.08
C ASP A 427 13.11 14.27 26.44
N THR A 428 13.62 15.43 26.07
CA THR A 428 15.03 15.56 25.71
C THR A 428 15.90 15.38 26.96
N PHE A 429 16.99 14.62 26.84
CA PHE A 429 17.99 14.47 27.90
C PHE A 429 18.40 15.86 28.43
N ALA A 430 18.46 16.00 29.75
CA ALA A 430 18.74 17.26 30.41
C ALA A 430 20.18 17.73 30.14
N SER A 431 21.10 16.81 29.89
CA SER A 431 22.51 17.11 29.62
C SER A 431 23.19 16.13 28.66
N ASP A 432 24.34 16.52 28.14
CA ASP A 432 25.20 15.65 27.33
C ASP A 432 25.70 14.44 28.12
N ALA A 433 25.93 14.61 29.42
CA ALA A 433 26.37 13.53 30.30
C ALA A 433 25.28 12.46 30.43
N GLU A 434 24.02 12.86 30.58
CA GLU A 434 22.88 11.96 30.64
C GLU A 434 22.70 11.18 29.32
N ALA A 435 22.74 11.88 28.19
CA ALA A 435 22.63 11.26 26.86
C ALA A 435 23.74 10.21 26.62
N LYS A 436 24.98 10.51 27.04
CA LYS A 436 26.12 9.58 26.95
C LYS A 436 25.98 8.39 27.91
N ALA A 437 25.47 8.64 29.12
CA ALA A 437 25.31 7.64 30.17
C ALA A 437 24.19 6.63 29.89
N PHE A 438 23.09 7.07 29.25
CA PHE A 438 22.01 6.17 28.87
C PHE A 438 22.51 5.03 27.97
N LYS A 439 22.01 3.82 28.16
CA LYS A 439 22.27 2.62 27.35
C LYS A 439 20.95 1.89 27.16
N GLY A 440 20.62 1.50 25.93
CA GLY A 440 19.35 0.87 25.60
C GLY A 440 18.59 1.53 24.45
N ILE A 441 17.27 1.49 24.49
CA ILE A 441 16.38 1.87 23.39
C ILE A 441 15.71 3.21 23.71
N CYS A 442 15.81 4.16 22.78
CA CYS A 442 15.26 5.51 22.89
C CYS A 442 14.85 6.04 21.52
N CYS A 443 14.40 7.31 21.43
CA CYS A 443 14.00 7.93 20.17
C CYS A 443 14.73 9.26 19.92
N HIS A 444 14.65 9.76 18.67
CA HIS A 444 15.35 10.99 18.26
C HIS A 444 14.99 12.21 19.15
N THR A 445 13.73 12.30 19.57
CA THR A 445 13.23 13.34 20.48
C THR A 445 14.05 13.46 21.77
N ASN A 446 14.63 12.36 22.26
CA ASN A 446 15.45 12.37 23.47
C ASN A 446 16.76 13.15 23.28
N PHE A 447 17.22 13.34 22.05
CA PHE A 447 18.45 14.07 21.76
C PHE A 447 18.22 15.52 21.33
N ARG A 448 17.00 15.88 20.89
CA ARG A 448 16.70 17.16 20.23
C ARG A 448 15.51 17.82 20.90
N ALA A 449 15.73 18.98 21.52
CA ALA A 449 14.66 19.74 22.21
C ALA A 449 13.64 20.37 21.25
N SER A 450 14.01 20.57 19.98
CA SER A 450 13.16 21.15 18.93
C SER A 450 13.48 20.54 17.57
N GLY A 451 12.55 20.73 16.61
CA GLY A 451 12.70 20.26 15.23
C GLY A 451 12.61 18.75 15.07
N LYS A 452 12.10 18.04 16.09
CA LYS A 452 11.87 16.60 16.09
C LYS A 452 10.54 16.26 16.76
N TRP A 453 9.80 15.31 16.21
CA TRP A 453 8.47 14.93 16.69
C TRP A 453 8.34 13.41 16.84
N ASP A 454 9.46 12.70 16.77
CA ASP A 454 9.53 11.25 16.73
C ASP A 454 8.81 10.60 17.92
N LEU A 455 7.86 9.73 17.59
CA LEU A 455 7.22 8.74 18.47
C LEU A 455 6.67 9.29 19.80
N PRO A 456 5.74 10.27 19.77
CA PRO A 456 5.14 10.79 20.99
C PRO A 456 4.37 9.70 21.73
N GLU A 457 4.29 9.82 23.06
CA GLU A 457 3.76 8.79 23.96
C GLU A 457 2.36 8.29 23.58
N GLU A 458 1.50 9.18 23.04
CA GLU A 458 0.13 8.81 22.64
C GLU A 458 0.03 8.26 21.20
N ALA A 459 0.99 8.52 20.31
CA ALA A 459 0.95 8.04 18.91
C ALA A 459 1.80 6.78 18.66
N PHE A 460 2.65 6.40 19.62
CA PHE A 460 3.46 5.20 19.56
C PHE A 460 3.25 4.36 20.82
N ASP A 461 2.80 3.12 20.64
CA ASP A 461 2.51 2.18 21.72
C ASP A 461 3.81 1.61 22.29
N TRP A 462 4.46 2.42 23.12
CA TRP A 462 5.70 2.06 23.82
C TRP A 462 5.53 0.84 24.72
N ASP A 463 4.38 0.71 25.36
CA ASP A 463 4.14 -0.40 26.30
C ASP A 463 4.09 -1.73 25.52
N LYS A 464 3.41 -1.77 24.36
CA LYS A 464 3.46 -2.92 23.44
C LYS A 464 4.88 -3.28 22.97
N VAL A 465 5.69 -2.28 22.62
CA VAL A 465 7.08 -2.53 22.16
C VAL A 465 7.95 -3.04 23.31
N ILE A 466 7.81 -2.45 24.50
CA ILE A 466 8.56 -2.87 25.69
C ILE A 466 8.19 -4.31 26.07
N GLU A 467 6.90 -4.61 26.18
CA GLU A 467 6.42 -5.97 26.48
C GLU A 467 6.90 -6.97 25.44
N GLY A 468 6.83 -6.62 24.15
CA GLY A 468 7.31 -7.46 23.05
C GLY A 468 8.83 -7.68 23.08
N VAL A 469 9.63 -6.71 23.51
CA VAL A 469 11.10 -6.83 23.53
C VAL A 469 11.60 -7.52 24.80
N THR A 470 11.04 -7.22 25.97
CA THR A 470 11.52 -7.76 27.25
C THR A 470 10.79 -9.02 27.71
N GLY A 471 9.59 -9.26 27.20
CA GLY A 471 8.75 -10.39 27.58
C GLY A 471 8.75 -11.54 26.56
N SER A 472 7.74 -12.41 26.68
CA SER A 472 7.43 -13.41 25.68
C SER A 472 6.80 -12.75 24.46
N PHE A 473 7.30 -13.06 23.27
CA PHE A 473 6.74 -12.56 22.03
C PHE A 473 6.53 -13.70 21.05
N SER A 474 5.41 -13.67 20.34
CA SER A 474 5.13 -14.56 19.23
C SER A 474 4.59 -13.70 18.10
N PRO A 475 5.27 -13.67 16.94
CA PRO A 475 4.77 -12.94 15.79
C PRO A 475 3.37 -13.44 15.45
N ALA A 476 2.42 -12.51 15.34
CA ALA A 476 1.03 -12.83 15.02
C ALA A 476 0.84 -12.98 13.50
N LEU A 477 1.77 -12.43 12.71
CA LEU A 477 1.72 -12.47 11.26
C LEU A 477 2.65 -13.57 10.73
N PRO A 478 2.30 -14.23 9.60
CA PRO A 478 3.09 -15.31 9.04
C PRO A 478 4.55 -14.89 8.80
N GLN A 479 5.48 -15.66 9.37
CA GLN A 479 6.91 -15.58 9.12
C GLN A 479 7.26 -16.52 7.95
N GLY A 480 7.97 -16.02 6.97
CA GLY A 480 8.24 -16.63 5.68
C GLY A 480 8.57 -15.47 4.76
N PRO A 481 9.57 -15.59 3.85
CA PRO A 481 10.30 -14.45 3.33
C PRO A 481 9.28 -13.38 3.00
N ARG A 482 9.34 -12.27 3.73
CA ARG A 482 8.56 -11.07 3.41
C ARG A 482 8.98 -10.53 2.03
N THR A 483 9.42 -11.35 1.08
CA THR A 483 9.50 -11.15 -0.38
C THR A 483 8.12 -11.07 -1.06
N ARG A 484 7.03 -11.18 -0.29
CA ARG A 484 5.74 -10.55 -0.65
C ARG A 484 5.77 -9.02 -0.50
N SER A 485 6.86 -8.46 0.03
CA SER A 485 7.28 -7.07 -0.12
C SER A 485 7.66 -6.86 -1.57
N ILE A 486 6.74 -6.30 -2.34
CA ILE A 486 7.07 -5.41 -3.45
C ILE A 486 8.01 -5.95 -4.57
N PHE A 487 8.31 -7.25 -4.69
CA PHE A 487 9.23 -7.73 -5.73
C PHE A 487 8.81 -9.07 -6.36
N SER A 488 7.53 -9.45 -6.29
CA SER A 488 7.04 -10.74 -6.84
C SER A 488 5.63 -10.73 -7.44
N VAL A 489 5.20 -9.66 -8.11
CA VAL A 489 3.88 -9.55 -8.78
C VAL A 489 4.08 -8.90 -10.17
N PRO A 490 3.38 -9.30 -11.24
CA PRO A 490 3.84 -9.06 -12.61
C PRO A 490 3.36 -7.69 -13.12
N ARG A 491 4.06 -7.23 -14.15
CA ARG A 491 3.72 -6.09 -15.03
C ARG A 491 2.21 -5.86 -15.21
N VAL A 492 1.80 -4.58 -15.09
CA VAL A 492 0.48 -4.08 -15.50
C VAL A 492 0.27 -4.37 -16.98
N VAL A 493 -0.82 -5.08 -17.32
CA VAL A 493 -1.14 -5.49 -18.69
C VAL A 493 -2.16 -4.48 -19.24
N SER A 494 -1.83 -3.79 -20.32
CA SER A 494 -2.75 -2.81 -20.93
C SER A 494 -3.99 -3.49 -21.53
N GLU A 495 -5.08 -2.73 -21.76
CA GLU A 495 -6.26 -3.23 -22.49
C GLU A 495 -5.86 -3.89 -23.82
N GLU A 496 -4.93 -3.27 -24.57
CA GLU A 496 -4.40 -3.79 -25.82
C GLU A 496 -3.64 -5.11 -25.63
N GLU A 497 -2.79 -5.23 -24.60
CA GLU A 497 -2.05 -6.47 -24.32
C GLU A 497 -2.97 -7.61 -23.84
N VAL A 498 -4.02 -7.31 -23.06
CA VAL A 498 -5.04 -8.31 -22.68
C VAL A 498 -5.83 -8.73 -23.91
N MET A 499 -6.25 -7.79 -24.76
CA MET A 499 -7.04 -8.09 -25.96
C MET A 499 -6.21 -8.81 -27.04
N GLU A 500 -4.92 -8.51 -27.20
CA GLU A 500 -4.00 -9.21 -28.11
C GLU A 500 -3.77 -10.66 -27.66
N GLN A 501 -3.65 -10.89 -26.34
CA GLN A 501 -3.59 -12.24 -25.77
C GLN A 501 -4.92 -13.01 -25.93
N LEU A 502 -6.06 -12.32 -25.93
CA LEU A 502 -7.39 -12.89 -26.18
C LEU A 502 -7.65 -13.18 -27.68
N GLN A 503 -7.03 -12.43 -28.60
CA GLN A 503 -7.17 -12.61 -30.06
C GLN A 503 -6.21 -13.64 -30.65
N GLY A 504 -5.13 -14.01 -29.94
CA GLY A 504 -4.12 -14.97 -30.39
C GLY A 504 -4.54 -16.45 -30.36
N LEU A 505 -5.77 -16.77 -29.93
CA LEU A 505 -6.34 -18.10 -30.00
C LEU A 505 -7.43 -18.10 -31.08
N ASP A 506 -7.11 -18.73 -32.20
CA ASP A 506 -8.06 -19.06 -33.27
C ASP A 506 -9.23 -19.84 -32.65
N TYR A 507 -10.36 -19.15 -32.45
CA TYR A 507 -11.63 -19.81 -32.18
C TYR A 507 -12.10 -20.38 -33.51
N GLY A 508 -11.55 -21.55 -33.84
CA GLY A 508 -12.08 -22.42 -34.87
C GLY A 508 -13.58 -22.61 -34.62
N ASP A 509 -14.34 -22.19 -35.61
CA ASP A 509 -15.76 -22.41 -35.80
C ASP A 509 -16.14 -23.86 -35.44
N GLN A 510 -16.73 -24.09 -34.26
CA GLN A 510 -17.46 -25.32 -33.95
C GLN A 510 -18.70 -25.06 -33.09
N ASP A 511 -19.82 -25.40 -33.70
CA ASP A 511 -21.08 -25.88 -33.12
C ASP A 511 -22.03 -24.84 -32.52
N SER A 512 -22.57 -24.00 -33.41
CA SER A 512 -23.99 -23.68 -33.35
C SER A 512 -24.82 -24.84 -33.94
N GLU A 513 -25.20 -25.86 -33.16
CA GLU A 513 -26.41 -26.67 -33.40
C GLU A 513 -26.64 -27.73 -32.30
N LYS A 514 -27.92 -28.00 -32.03
CA LYS A 514 -28.52 -29.05 -31.17
C LYS A 514 -28.48 -28.83 -29.66
N TYR A 515 -29.53 -28.18 -29.16
CA TYR A 515 -30.45 -28.86 -28.24
C TYR A 515 -31.88 -28.51 -28.65
N GLY A 516 -32.48 -29.43 -29.43
CA GLY A 516 -33.91 -29.50 -29.65
C GLY A 516 -34.61 -30.11 -28.44
N GLU A 517 -35.87 -29.76 -28.33
CA GLU A 517 -36.88 -30.32 -27.43
C GLU A 517 -36.86 -31.84 -27.42
N ASP A 518 -37.11 -32.41 -26.23
CA ASP A 518 -37.85 -33.66 -25.94
C ASP A 518 -37.40 -34.12 -24.54
N GLY A 519 -38.25 -34.13 -23.52
CA GLY A 519 -39.48 -34.91 -23.50
C GLY A 519 -39.18 -36.23 -22.79
N LEU A 520 -39.06 -36.18 -21.46
CA LEU A 520 -39.05 -37.37 -20.61
C LEU A 520 -40.47 -37.93 -20.54
N GLU A 521 -40.72 -39.06 -21.22
CA GLU A 521 -41.75 -40.03 -20.82
C GLU A 521 -41.24 -41.48 -20.97
N VAL A 522 -41.18 -42.13 -19.80
CA VAL A 522 -41.69 -43.48 -19.43
C VAL A 522 -41.16 -44.76 -20.11
N ASP A 523 -40.67 -45.65 -19.23
CA ASP A 523 -40.63 -47.14 -19.17
C ASP A 523 -40.72 -47.98 -20.46
N ILE A 524 -39.76 -48.91 -20.62
CA ILE A 524 -39.82 -50.37 -20.29
C ILE A 524 -38.41 -50.96 -20.40
#